data_AF-A0AAX3T8G3-F1
#
_entry.id   AF-A0AAX3T8G3-F1
#
_cell.length_a   1.000
_cell.length_b   1.000
_cell.length_c   1.000
_cell.angle_alpha   90.00
_cell.angle_beta   90.00
_cell.angle_gamma   90.00
#
_symmetry.space_group_name_H-M   'P 1'
#
loop_
_entity.id
_entity.type
_entity.pdbx_description
1 polymer ?
#
loop_
_entity_poly.entity_id
_entity_poly.type
_entity_poly.pdbx_seq_one_letter_code
_entity_poly.pdbx_strand_id
1 'polypeptide(L)'
;MTPAEQVTVPLALFDFVPVAFGALGALLVARRTDWLPAYVGAGLIFAGGFAKASWKFLAATDIADIPRLADSLFPLMGCGFPLLAAAAWGLRRLTPALLLAGLSVVGVAVPSIAGWFLIAVIIGATALYVALARDAWSVRDVRTVALLAVCLAGTYTLGPLAGQEQTLSLQWIEQSINAVSQAAFAVAAWRLMRTERSALQTPNPASSLASTDSDVPSR
;
A
#
# COMPACT_ATOMS: atom_id res chain seq x y z
N MET A 1 -26.03 23.32 -1.07
CA MET A 1 -24.66 23.25 -1.60
C MET A 1 -24.54 21.96 -2.37
N THR A 2 -24.29 22.05 -3.67
CA THR A 2 -24.06 20.86 -4.50
C THR A 2 -22.69 20.26 -4.16
N PRO A 3 -22.48 18.95 -4.33
CA PRO A 3 -21.18 18.30 -4.07
C PRO A 3 -19.98 19.00 -4.73
N ALA A 4 -20.22 19.69 -5.86
CA ALA A 4 -19.24 20.47 -6.62
C ALA A 4 -18.62 21.66 -5.86
N GLU A 5 -19.26 22.21 -4.83
CA GLU A 5 -18.68 23.35 -4.09
C GLU A 5 -17.59 22.94 -3.09
N GLN A 6 -17.49 21.65 -2.75
CA GLN A 6 -16.56 21.16 -1.71
C GLN A 6 -15.28 20.53 -2.29
N VAL A 7 -15.26 20.13 -3.57
CA VAL A 7 -14.11 19.47 -4.19
C VAL A 7 -13.65 20.30 -5.38
N THR A 8 -12.44 20.85 -5.29
CA THR A 8 -11.83 21.65 -6.38
C THR A 8 -11.01 20.77 -7.31
N VAL A 9 -10.88 21.16 -8.59
CA VAL A 9 -10.05 20.43 -9.57
C VAL A 9 -8.59 20.24 -9.09
N PRO A 10 -7.90 21.26 -8.52
CA PRO A 10 -6.55 21.07 -8.01
C PRO A 10 -6.47 20.05 -6.87
N LEU A 11 -7.45 20.04 -5.97
CA LEU A 11 -7.51 19.07 -4.88
C LEU A 11 -7.77 17.65 -5.40
N ALA A 12 -8.68 17.49 -6.36
CA ALA A 12 -8.94 16.20 -7.00
C ALA A 12 -7.73 15.66 -7.78
N LEU A 13 -6.93 16.54 -8.41
CA LEU A 13 -5.66 16.16 -9.01
C LEU A 13 -4.63 15.76 -7.95
N PHE A 14 -4.61 16.45 -6.81
CA PHE A 14 -3.69 16.14 -5.72
C PHE A 14 -3.98 14.78 -5.07
N ASP A 15 -5.24 14.31 -5.06
CA ASP A 15 -5.62 12.96 -4.63
C ASP A 15 -4.86 11.83 -5.38
N PHE A 16 -4.38 12.06 -6.61
CA PHE A 16 -3.58 11.07 -7.34
C PHE A 16 -2.15 10.91 -6.77
N VAL A 17 -1.64 11.89 -6.04
CA VAL A 17 -0.30 11.85 -5.41
C VAL A 17 -0.18 10.72 -4.38
N PRO A 18 -1.03 10.65 -3.33
CA PRO A 18 -1.00 9.51 -2.41
C PRO A 18 -1.28 8.18 -3.11
N VAL A 19 -2.14 8.14 -4.13
CA VAL A 19 -2.41 6.93 -4.91
C VAL A 19 -1.16 6.41 -5.60
N ALA A 20 -0.38 7.29 -6.24
CA ALA A 20 0.86 6.93 -6.91
C ALA A 20 1.91 6.39 -5.92
N PHE A 21 2.09 7.07 -4.78
CA PHE A 21 3.01 6.61 -3.75
C PHE A 21 2.58 5.28 -3.12
N GLY A 22 1.29 5.14 -2.78
CA GLY A 22 0.73 3.91 -2.23
C GLY A 22 0.90 2.73 -3.18
N ALA A 23 0.62 2.94 -4.48
CA ALA A 23 0.81 1.94 -5.52
C ALA A 23 2.27 1.53 -5.68
N LEU A 24 3.20 2.50 -5.67
CA LEU A 24 4.63 2.23 -5.72
C LEU A 24 5.08 1.39 -4.51
N GLY A 25 4.70 1.78 -3.29
CA GLY A 25 5.02 1.04 -2.08
C GLY A 25 4.48 -0.39 -2.10
N ALA A 26 3.21 -0.54 -2.50
CA ALA A 26 2.54 -1.83 -2.63
C ALA A 26 3.23 -2.74 -3.66
N LEU A 27 3.59 -2.20 -4.83
CA LEU A 27 4.29 -2.93 -5.88
C LEU A 27 5.70 -3.36 -5.44
N LEU A 28 6.40 -2.52 -4.67
CA LEU A 28 7.72 -2.86 -4.12
C LEU A 28 7.61 -4.00 -3.11
N VAL A 29 6.59 -4.01 -2.25
CA VAL A 29 6.31 -5.14 -1.34
C VAL A 29 5.97 -6.41 -2.13
N ALA A 30 5.13 -6.31 -3.16
CA ALA A 30 4.80 -7.46 -4.01
C ALA A 30 6.05 -8.05 -4.69
N ARG A 31 6.94 -7.20 -5.22
CA ARG A 31 8.22 -7.61 -5.79
C ARG A 31 9.16 -8.26 -4.79
N ARG A 32 9.21 -7.73 -3.57
CA ARG A 32 10.03 -8.26 -2.48
C ARG A 32 9.59 -9.68 -2.08
N THR A 33 8.28 -9.89 -2.00
CA THR A 33 7.69 -11.18 -1.59
C THR A 33 7.59 -12.20 -2.72
N ASP A 34 7.69 -11.75 -3.97
CA ASP A 34 7.61 -12.51 -5.22
C ASP A 34 6.50 -13.57 -5.23
N TRP A 35 5.31 -13.16 -4.78
CA TRP A 35 4.14 -14.03 -4.69
C TRP A 35 3.01 -13.42 -5.53
N LEU A 36 2.50 -14.15 -6.52
CA LEU A 36 1.51 -13.63 -7.47
C LEU A 36 0.31 -12.92 -6.80
N PRO A 37 -0.32 -13.47 -5.74
CA PRO A 37 -1.38 -12.76 -5.02
C PRO A 37 -0.98 -11.43 -4.37
N ALA A 38 0.30 -11.21 -4.06
CA ALA A 38 0.79 -9.92 -3.59
C ALA A 38 0.68 -8.85 -4.69
N TYR A 39 0.96 -9.21 -5.94
CA TYR A 39 0.74 -8.31 -7.08
C TYR A 39 -0.75 -8.01 -7.29
N VAL A 40 -1.62 -9.01 -7.11
CA VAL A 40 -3.07 -8.80 -7.11
C VAL A 40 -3.47 -7.82 -6.00
N GLY A 41 -2.96 -8.00 -4.78
CA GLY A 41 -3.23 -7.09 -3.67
C GLY A 41 -2.77 -5.65 -3.94
N ALA A 42 -1.58 -5.49 -4.52
CA ALA A 42 -1.07 -4.18 -4.95
C ALA A 42 -1.95 -3.55 -6.04
N GLY A 43 -2.40 -4.34 -7.02
CA GLY A 43 -3.33 -3.91 -8.06
C GLY A 43 -4.68 -3.46 -7.51
N LEU A 44 -5.24 -4.19 -6.54
CA LEU A 44 -6.49 -3.82 -5.87
C LEU A 44 -6.36 -2.51 -5.09
N ILE A 45 -5.28 -2.31 -4.33
CA ILE A 45 -5.03 -1.05 -3.60
C ILE A 45 -4.95 0.13 -4.58
N PHE A 46 -4.18 -0.02 -5.67
CA PHE A 46 -4.09 1.01 -6.70
C PHE A 46 -5.45 1.29 -7.34
N ALA A 47 -6.17 0.24 -7.75
CA ALA A 47 -7.48 0.38 -8.39
C ALA A 47 -8.49 1.11 -7.50
N GLY A 48 -8.55 0.78 -6.20
CA GLY A 48 -9.43 1.47 -5.26
C GLY A 48 -9.11 2.95 -5.10
N GLY A 49 -7.82 3.27 -4.89
CA GLY A 49 -7.38 4.66 -4.78
C GLY A 49 -7.62 5.46 -6.06
N PHE A 50 -7.27 4.88 -7.21
CA PHE A 50 -7.44 5.48 -8.52
C PHE A 50 -8.91 5.71 -8.87
N ALA A 51 -9.79 4.77 -8.56
CA ALA A 51 -11.24 4.93 -8.79
C ALA A 51 -11.81 6.11 -7.99
N LYS A 52 -11.43 6.25 -6.71
CA LYS A 52 -11.89 7.37 -5.88
C LYS A 52 -11.32 8.71 -6.34
N ALA A 53 -10.03 8.79 -6.70
CA ALA A 53 -9.43 10.00 -7.24
C ALA A 53 -10.09 10.41 -8.57
N SER A 54 -10.37 9.43 -9.44
CA SER A 54 -11.07 9.65 -10.70
C SER A 54 -12.49 10.17 -10.50
N TRP A 55 -13.25 9.62 -9.54
CA TRP A 55 -14.57 10.15 -9.18
C TRP A 55 -14.50 11.62 -8.76
N LYS A 56 -13.60 11.98 -7.84
CA LYS A 56 -13.42 13.37 -7.41
C LYS A 56 -13.07 14.30 -8.57
N PHE A 57 -12.22 13.84 -9.48
CA PHE A 57 -11.83 14.63 -10.65
C PHE A 57 -12.99 14.86 -11.61
N LEU A 58 -13.76 13.81 -11.93
CA LEU A 58 -14.94 13.90 -12.79
C LEU A 58 -16.02 14.79 -12.17
N ALA A 59 -16.24 14.69 -10.86
CA ALA A 59 -17.19 15.51 -10.13
C ALA A 59 -16.74 16.99 -10.07
N ALA A 60 -15.45 17.26 -9.82
CA ALA A 60 -14.90 18.61 -9.74
C ALA A 60 -14.84 19.33 -11.10
N THR A 61 -14.83 18.57 -12.20
CA THR A 61 -14.85 19.11 -13.57
C THR A 61 -16.25 19.20 -14.17
N ASP A 62 -17.28 18.86 -13.39
CA ASP A 62 -18.69 18.82 -13.82
C ASP A 62 -18.93 17.92 -15.05
N ILE A 63 -18.06 16.92 -15.26
CA ILE A 63 -18.17 15.95 -16.36
C ILE A 63 -19.18 14.86 -16.00
N ALA A 64 -19.03 14.27 -14.82
CA ALA A 64 -19.91 13.19 -14.33
C ALA A 64 -19.77 13.01 -12.81
N ASP A 65 -20.90 12.72 -12.15
CA ASP A 65 -20.93 12.25 -10.77
C ASP A 65 -21.29 10.75 -10.74
N ILE A 66 -20.30 9.91 -10.46
CA ILE A 66 -20.44 8.45 -10.46
C ILE A 66 -20.05 7.92 -9.06
N PRO A 67 -20.93 7.98 -8.06
CA PRO A 67 -20.61 7.60 -6.67
C PRO A 67 -20.08 6.17 -6.52
N ARG A 68 -20.47 5.26 -7.42
CA ARG A 68 -19.97 3.87 -7.44
C ARG A 68 -18.44 3.77 -7.56
N LEU A 69 -17.79 4.74 -8.20
CA LEU A 69 -16.33 4.79 -8.27
C LEU A 69 -15.72 5.05 -6.88
N ALA A 70 -16.34 5.94 -6.09
CA ALA A 70 -15.93 6.19 -4.72
C ALA A 70 -16.19 4.99 -3.80
N ASP A 71 -17.34 4.34 -3.95
CA ASP A 71 -17.75 3.18 -3.15
C ASP A 71 -16.83 1.97 -3.35
N SER A 72 -16.16 1.88 -4.50
CA SER A 72 -15.21 0.81 -4.80
C SER A 72 -13.93 0.84 -3.95
N LEU A 73 -13.61 1.98 -3.31
CA LEU A 73 -12.39 2.18 -2.54
C LEU A 73 -12.20 1.09 -1.47
N PHE A 74 -13.17 0.95 -0.57
CA PHE A 74 -13.02 0.07 0.59
C PHE A 74 -13.03 -1.41 0.22
N PRO A 75 -13.93 -1.92 -0.62
CA PRO A 75 -13.86 -3.30 -1.11
C PRO A 75 -12.51 -3.67 -1.71
N LEU A 76 -11.96 -2.80 -2.55
CA LEU A 76 -10.69 -3.07 -3.24
C LEU A 76 -9.51 -3.00 -2.26
N MET A 77 -9.36 -1.91 -1.50
CA MET A 77 -8.27 -1.79 -0.53
C MET A 77 -8.39 -2.79 0.62
N GLY A 78 -9.61 -3.09 1.06
CA GLY A 78 -9.91 -3.99 2.18
C GLY A 78 -9.58 -5.44 1.87
N CYS A 79 -9.53 -5.83 0.60
CA CYS A 79 -8.98 -7.12 0.17
C CYS A 79 -7.49 -7.03 -0.21
N GLY A 80 -7.06 -5.90 -0.79
CA GLY A 80 -5.69 -5.73 -1.25
C GLY A 80 -4.65 -5.65 -0.11
N PHE A 81 -4.95 -4.92 0.96
CA PHE A 81 -4.04 -4.82 2.11
C PHE A 81 -3.83 -6.16 2.84
N PRO A 82 -4.88 -6.95 3.17
CA PRO A 82 -4.69 -8.28 3.75
C PRO A 82 -3.89 -9.22 2.85
N LEU A 83 -4.02 -9.15 1.52
CA LEU A 83 -3.21 -9.93 0.59
C LEU A 83 -1.71 -9.59 0.70
N LEU A 84 -1.38 -8.30 0.69
CA LEU A 84 0.01 -7.85 0.89
C LEU A 84 0.52 -8.18 2.28
N ALA A 85 -0.31 -8.04 3.32
CA ALA A 85 0.06 -8.42 4.67
C ALA A 85 0.37 -9.91 4.75
N ALA A 86 -0.49 -10.77 4.22
CA ALA A 86 -0.26 -12.22 4.16
C ALA A 86 1.05 -12.56 3.46
N ALA A 87 1.35 -11.89 2.35
CA ALA A 87 2.63 -12.02 1.64
C ALA A 87 3.82 -11.66 2.54
N ALA A 88 3.76 -10.50 3.21
CA ALA A 88 4.81 -10.01 4.11
C ALA A 88 5.00 -10.89 5.36
N TRP A 89 3.94 -11.53 5.84
CA TRP A 89 4.00 -12.51 6.93
C TRP A 89 4.46 -13.91 6.46
N GLY A 90 4.64 -14.13 5.17
CA GLY A 90 5.03 -15.43 4.59
C GLY A 90 3.87 -16.43 4.45
N LEU A 91 2.62 -15.98 4.60
CA LEU A 91 1.42 -16.82 4.49
C LEU A 91 1.03 -17.00 3.02
N ARG A 92 1.65 -17.97 2.34
CA ARG A 92 1.49 -18.20 0.88
C ARG A 92 0.38 -19.19 0.51
N ARG A 93 -0.80 -19.07 1.12
CA ARG A 93 -1.94 -19.95 0.81
C ARG A 93 -2.82 -19.33 -0.29
N LEU A 94 -3.03 -20.05 -1.40
CA LEU A 94 -3.82 -19.55 -2.53
C LEU A 94 -5.33 -19.47 -2.24
N THR A 95 -5.89 -20.41 -1.49
CA THR A 95 -7.32 -20.43 -1.18
C THR A 95 -7.81 -19.13 -0.51
N PRO A 96 -7.24 -18.65 0.62
CA PRO A 96 -7.68 -17.38 1.19
C PRO A 96 -7.40 -16.19 0.27
N ALA A 97 -6.36 -16.27 -0.58
CA ALA A 97 -6.06 -15.21 -1.52
C ALA A 97 -7.12 -15.08 -2.62
N LEU A 98 -7.57 -16.22 -3.18
CA LEU A 98 -8.66 -16.26 -4.15
C LEU A 98 -9.98 -15.81 -3.53
N LEU A 99 -10.25 -16.18 -2.27
CA LEU A 99 -11.42 -15.71 -1.54
C LEU A 99 -11.42 -14.19 -1.37
N LEU A 100 -10.28 -13.59 -0.99
CA LEU A 100 -10.16 -12.14 -0.89
C LEU A 100 -10.33 -11.45 -2.25
N ALA A 101 -9.74 -11.99 -3.31
CA ALA A 101 -9.93 -11.47 -4.65
C ALA A 101 -11.42 -11.52 -5.08
N GLY A 102 -12.09 -12.66 -4.87
CA GLY A 102 -13.53 -12.80 -5.16
C GLY A 102 -14.40 -11.88 -4.30
N LEU A 103 -14.07 -11.74 -3.02
CA LEU A 103 -14.80 -10.85 -2.10
C LEU A 103 -14.70 -9.38 -2.51
N SER A 104 -13.58 -8.96 -3.10
CA SER A 104 -13.44 -7.60 -3.64
C SER A 104 -14.45 -7.31 -4.76
N VAL A 105 -14.68 -8.28 -5.66
CA VAL A 105 -15.67 -8.16 -6.74
C VAL A 105 -17.08 -8.06 -6.17
N VAL A 106 -17.40 -8.91 -5.18
CA VAL A 106 -18.71 -8.87 -4.49
C VAL A 106 -18.90 -7.53 -3.77
N GLY A 107 -17.89 -7.04 -3.06
CA GLY A 107 -17.96 -5.78 -2.33
C GLY A 107 -18.13 -4.57 -3.26
N VAL A 108 -17.51 -4.57 -4.45
CA VAL A 108 -17.75 -3.54 -5.47
C VAL A 108 -19.18 -3.63 -6.04
N ALA A 109 -19.70 -4.84 -6.21
CA ALA A 109 -21.05 -5.05 -6.73
C ALA A 109 -22.16 -4.72 -5.71
N VAL A 110 -21.86 -4.77 -4.41
CA VAL A 110 -22.82 -4.59 -3.32
C VAL A 110 -22.37 -3.46 -2.38
N PRO A 111 -22.71 -2.19 -2.67
CA PRO A 111 -22.23 -1.04 -1.90
C PRO A 111 -22.65 -1.04 -0.43
N SER A 112 -23.77 -1.68 -0.07
CA SER A 112 -24.29 -1.71 1.30
C SER A 112 -23.36 -2.38 2.31
N ILE A 113 -22.39 -3.18 1.85
CA ILE A 113 -21.40 -3.83 2.72
C ILE A 113 -20.04 -3.10 2.74
N ALA A 114 -19.88 -1.99 2.04
CA ALA A 114 -18.60 -1.26 1.93
C ALA A 114 -18.02 -0.86 3.31
N GLY A 115 -18.87 -0.55 4.29
CA GLY A 115 -18.45 -0.21 5.65
C GLY A 115 -17.68 -1.33 6.36
N TRP A 116 -18.01 -2.60 6.11
CA TRP A 116 -17.28 -3.74 6.68
C TRP A 116 -15.85 -3.84 6.13
N PHE A 117 -15.65 -3.41 4.88
CA PHE A 117 -14.32 -3.40 4.27
C PHE A 117 -13.42 -2.31 4.82
N LEU A 118 -13.95 -1.23 5.39
CA LEU A 118 -13.12 -0.25 6.11
C LEU A 118 -12.39 -0.91 7.29
N ILE A 119 -13.07 -1.80 8.02
CA ILE A 119 -12.44 -2.59 9.09
C ILE A 119 -11.31 -3.46 8.51
N ALA A 120 -11.56 -4.11 7.36
CA ALA A 120 -10.56 -4.91 6.68
C ALA A 120 -9.36 -4.08 6.17
N VAL A 121 -9.58 -2.84 5.71
CA VAL A 121 -8.51 -1.89 5.36
C VAL A 121 -7.64 -1.60 6.58
N ILE A 122 -8.24 -1.25 7.71
CA ILE A 122 -7.52 -0.89 8.94
C ILE A 122 -6.69 -2.10 9.42
N ILE A 123 -7.31 -3.27 9.54
CA ILE A 123 -6.62 -4.49 9.99
C ILE A 123 -5.51 -4.88 9.02
N GLY A 124 -5.81 -4.89 7.71
CA GLY A 124 -4.87 -5.29 6.68
C GLY A 124 -3.67 -4.35 6.57
N ALA A 125 -3.91 -3.03 6.55
CA ALA A 125 -2.86 -2.03 6.47
C ALA A 125 -1.97 -2.08 7.72
N THR A 126 -2.57 -2.21 8.91
CA THR A 126 -1.82 -2.35 10.16
C THR A 126 -1.00 -3.63 10.17
N ALA A 127 -1.58 -4.77 9.80
CA ALA A 127 -0.85 -6.04 9.71
C ALA A 127 0.31 -5.97 8.71
N LEU A 128 0.12 -5.29 7.57
CA LEU A 128 1.18 -5.05 6.59
C LEU A 128 2.31 -4.21 7.18
N TYR A 129 2.00 -3.04 7.73
CA TYR A 129 3.02 -2.14 8.27
C TYR A 129 3.77 -2.74 9.46
N VAL A 130 3.09 -3.52 10.31
CA VAL A 130 3.73 -4.27 11.39
C VAL A 130 4.67 -5.35 10.86
N ALA A 131 4.28 -6.10 9.81
CA ALA A 131 5.18 -7.09 9.19
C ALA A 131 6.46 -6.43 8.66
N LEU A 132 6.30 -5.32 7.93
CA LEU A 132 7.44 -4.58 7.38
C LEU A 132 8.31 -3.98 8.48
N ALA A 133 7.71 -3.51 9.58
CA ALA A 133 8.44 -2.96 10.72
C ALA A 133 9.22 -4.04 11.47
N ARG A 134 8.64 -5.24 11.63
CA ARG A 134 9.32 -6.42 12.17
C ARG A 134 10.54 -6.77 11.33
N ASP A 135 10.39 -6.81 10.02
CA ASP A 135 11.49 -7.13 9.10
C ASP A 135 12.59 -6.05 9.16
N ALA A 136 12.21 -4.77 9.17
CA ALA A 136 13.16 -3.65 9.33
C ALA A 136 13.90 -3.70 10.68
N TRP A 137 13.18 -4.02 11.76
CA TRP A 137 13.75 -4.12 13.10
C TRP A 137 14.75 -5.28 13.21
N SER A 138 14.49 -6.41 12.53
CA SER A 138 15.41 -7.56 12.51
C SER A 138 16.80 -7.21 11.96
N VAL A 139 16.88 -6.22 11.07
CA VAL A 139 18.13 -5.68 10.50
C VAL A 139 18.53 -4.32 11.09
N ARG A 140 17.92 -3.92 12.21
CA ARG A 140 18.17 -2.66 12.94
C ARG A 140 17.99 -1.39 12.09
N ASP A 141 17.14 -1.41 11.07
CA ASP A 141 16.81 -0.22 10.28
C ASP A 141 15.74 0.65 10.96
N VAL A 142 16.16 1.38 12.00
CA VAL A 142 15.28 2.25 12.81
C VAL A 142 14.59 3.32 11.97
N ARG A 143 15.26 3.82 10.92
CA ARG A 143 14.68 4.84 10.04
C ARG A 143 13.48 4.28 9.27
N THR A 144 13.53 3.02 8.83
CA THR A 144 12.40 2.38 8.12
C THR A 144 11.25 2.11 9.08
N VAL A 145 11.55 1.72 10.33
CA VAL A 145 10.53 1.59 11.39
C VAL A 145 9.84 2.93 11.66
N ALA A 146 10.59 4.02 11.76
CA ALA A 146 10.04 5.36 11.94
C ALA A 146 9.12 5.78 10.77
N LEU A 147 9.51 5.51 9.52
CA LEU A 147 8.66 5.77 8.35
C LEU A 147 7.33 5.01 8.42
N LEU A 148 7.36 3.72 8.81
CA LEU A 148 6.15 2.91 8.96
C LEU A 148 5.27 3.39 10.13
N ALA A 149 5.87 3.90 11.20
CA ALA A 149 5.13 4.54 12.28
C ALA A 149 4.40 5.81 11.81
N VAL A 150 5.03 6.63 10.94
CA VAL A 150 4.38 7.79 10.29
C VAL A 150 3.21 7.33 9.40
N CYS A 151 3.35 6.20 8.70
CA CYS A 151 2.26 5.64 7.89
C CYS A 151 1.05 5.27 8.75
N LEU A 152 1.28 4.57 9.86
CA LEU A 152 0.24 4.18 10.81
C LEU A 152 -0.43 5.42 11.43
N ALA A 153 0.37 6.37 11.91
CA ALA A 153 -0.14 7.60 12.52
C ALA A 153 -1.08 8.33 11.55
N GLY A 154 -0.63 8.59 10.32
CA GLY A 154 -1.51 9.25 9.33
C GLY A 154 -2.74 8.43 8.98
N THR A 155 -2.63 7.10 8.82
CA THR A 155 -3.79 6.22 8.57
C THR A 155 -4.84 6.34 9.67
N TYR A 156 -4.43 6.37 10.94
CA TYR A 156 -5.33 6.52 12.08
C TYR A 156 -5.81 7.96 12.29
N THR A 157 -5.06 8.97 11.83
CA THR A 157 -5.51 10.37 11.86
C THR A 157 -6.60 10.64 10.81
N LEU A 158 -6.55 9.99 9.64
CA LEU A 158 -7.52 10.23 8.57
C LEU A 158 -8.95 9.83 8.94
N GLY A 159 -9.14 8.75 9.71
CA GLY A 159 -10.48 8.27 10.11
C GLY A 159 -11.29 9.33 10.87
N PRO A 160 -10.77 9.87 11.98
CA PRO A 160 -11.42 10.95 12.73
C PRO A 160 -11.63 12.23 11.91
N LEU A 161 -10.69 12.62 11.04
CA LEU A 161 -10.85 13.81 10.19
C LEU A 161 -12.00 13.62 9.20
N ALA A 162 -12.09 12.45 8.57
CA ALA A 162 -13.14 12.13 7.60
C ALA A 162 -14.55 12.12 8.22
N GLY A 163 -14.65 11.97 9.55
CA GLY A 163 -15.92 12.03 10.29
C GLY A 163 -16.42 13.45 10.60
N GLN A 164 -15.62 14.48 10.34
CA GLN A 164 -15.98 15.88 10.57
C GLN A 164 -16.67 16.50 9.35
N GLU A 165 -17.24 17.69 9.53
CA GLU A 165 -17.77 18.49 8.43
C GLU A 165 -16.66 18.82 7.42
N GLN A 166 -16.90 18.46 6.16
CA GLN A 166 -15.88 18.46 5.12
C GLN A 166 -15.71 19.84 4.48
N THR A 167 -14.94 20.71 5.14
CA THR A 167 -14.49 21.98 4.56
C THR A 167 -13.34 21.77 3.57
N LEU A 168 -13.18 22.69 2.61
CA LEU A 168 -12.08 22.64 1.64
C LEU A 168 -10.70 22.57 2.31
N SER A 169 -10.49 23.35 3.38
CA SER A 169 -9.24 23.37 4.15
C SER A 169 -8.97 22.03 4.83
N LEU A 170 -10.01 21.41 5.40
CA LEU A 170 -9.89 20.10 6.04
C LEU A 170 -9.51 19.02 5.01
N GLN A 171 -10.12 19.03 3.83
CA GLN A 171 -9.77 18.08 2.79
C GLN A 171 -8.31 18.25 2.32
N TRP A 172 -7.80 19.48 2.21
CA TRP A 172 -6.38 19.71 1.91
C TRP A 172 -5.46 19.12 3.00
N ILE A 173 -5.84 19.25 4.26
CA ILE A 173 -5.11 18.64 5.39
C ILE A 173 -5.13 17.12 5.27
N GLU A 174 -6.30 16.51 5.04
CA GLU A 174 -6.43 15.06 4.87
C GLU A 174 -5.57 14.55 3.72
N GLN A 175 -5.63 15.17 2.53
CA GLN A 175 -4.84 14.71 1.39
C GLN A 175 -3.34 14.92 1.60
N SER A 176 -2.94 15.97 2.32
CA SER A 176 -1.53 16.21 2.65
C SER A 176 -0.99 15.14 3.60
N ILE A 177 -1.76 14.81 4.65
CA ILE A 177 -1.43 13.71 5.59
C ILE A 177 -1.32 12.40 4.81
N ASN A 178 -2.30 12.10 3.96
CA ASN A 178 -2.29 10.88 3.16
C ASN A 178 -1.07 10.84 2.22
N ALA A 179 -0.76 11.94 1.52
CA ALA A 179 0.40 12.02 0.63
C ALA A 179 1.71 11.75 1.36
N VAL A 180 1.91 12.37 2.53
CA VAL A 180 3.10 12.15 3.36
C VAL A 180 3.18 10.71 3.86
N SER A 181 2.08 10.14 4.34
CA SER A 181 2.03 8.75 4.81
C SER A 181 2.31 7.75 3.69
N GLN A 182 1.71 7.93 2.51
CA GLN A 182 1.96 7.03 1.37
C GLN A 182 3.38 7.19 0.82
N ALA A 183 3.93 8.40 0.81
CA ALA A 183 5.33 8.63 0.47
C ALA A 183 6.28 7.91 1.44
N ALA A 184 6.01 8.02 2.75
CA ALA A 184 6.78 7.31 3.77
C ALA A 184 6.71 5.79 3.58
N PHE A 185 5.53 5.25 3.22
CA PHE A 185 5.35 3.83 2.91
C PHE A 185 6.18 3.41 1.68
N ALA A 186 6.12 4.19 0.59
CA ALA A 186 6.90 3.92 -0.62
C ALA A 186 8.41 3.90 -0.33
N VAL A 187 8.91 4.88 0.43
CA VAL A 187 10.31 4.95 0.83
C VAL A 187 10.68 3.77 1.73
N ALA A 188 9.85 3.43 2.72
CA ALA A 188 10.10 2.27 3.59
C ALA A 188 10.19 0.95 2.80
N ALA A 189 9.24 0.71 1.89
CA ALA A 189 9.23 -0.48 1.04
C ALA A 189 10.48 -0.56 0.13
N TRP A 190 10.88 0.57 -0.45
CA TRP A 190 12.09 0.66 -1.28
C TRP A 190 13.36 0.35 -0.49
N ARG A 191 13.47 0.85 0.75
CA ARG A 191 14.63 0.57 1.61
C ARG A 191 14.73 -0.90 1.98
N LEU A 192 13.62 -1.53 2.35
CA LEU A 192 13.57 -2.97 2.63
C LEU A 192 14.00 -3.81 1.42
N MET A 193 13.50 -3.47 0.23
CA MET A 193 13.89 -4.16 -1.01
C MET A 193 15.39 -4.02 -1.33
N ARG A 194 16.00 -2.87 -1.03
CA ARG A 194 17.45 -2.65 -1.24
C ARG A 194 18.32 -3.46 -0.28
N THR A 195 17.94 -3.51 1.00
CA THR A 195 18.69 -4.25 2.03
C THR A 195 18.81 -5.74 1.70
N GLU A 196 17.74 -6.36 1.19
CA GLU A 196 17.75 -7.77 0.77
C GLU A 196 18.67 -8.02 -0.43
N ARG A 197 18.69 -7.12 -1.43
CA ARG A 197 19.59 -7.25 -2.58
C ARG A 197 21.06 -7.17 -2.16
N SER A 198 21.39 -6.26 -1.25
CA SER A 198 22.76 -6.15 -0.73
C SER A 198 23.19 -7.40 0.03
N ALA A 199 22.28 -8.03 0.80
CA ALA A 199 22.58 -9.27 1.52
C ALA A 199 22.89 -10.44 0.57
N LEU A 200 22.18 -10.56 -0.56
CA LEU A 200 22.41 -11.63 -1.55
C LEU A 200 23.70 -11.44 -2.37
N GLN A 201 24.24 -10.22 -2.44
CA GLN A 201 25.44 -9.90 -3.22
C GLN A 201 26.76 -10.04 -2.44
N THR A 202 26.72 -10.31 -1.14
CA THR A 202 27.95 -10.44 -0.32
C THR A 202 28.56 -11.83 -0.57
N PRO A 203 29.74 -11.94 -1.23
CA PRO A 203 30.33 -13.23 -1.55
C PRO A 203 30.62 -14.02 -0.27
N ASN A 204 30.30 -15.31 -0.24
CA ASN A 204 30.65 -16.17 0.88
C ASN A 204 32.19 -16.26 0.95
N PRO A 205 32.86 -15.81 2.04
CA PRO A 205 34.31 -15.90 2.14
C PRO A 205 34.82 -17.34 1.99
N ALA A 206 33.98 -18.35 2.29
CA ALA A 206 34.31 -19.76 2.10
C ALA A 206 34.51 -20.17 0.62
N SER A 207 33.87 -19.51 -0.36
CA SER A 207 34.07 -19.83 -1.78
C SER A 207 35.37 -19.25 -2.35
N SER A 208 35.99 -18.28 -1.66
CA SER A 208 37.28 -17.69 -2.06
C SER A 208 38.49 -18.52 -1.63
N LEU A 209 38.33 -19.41 -0.64
CA LEU A 209 39.39 -20.30 -0.17
C LEU A 209 39.46 -21.60 -0.98
N ALA A 210 38.38 -21.99 -1.67
CA ALA A 210 38.34 -23.22 -2.47
C ALA A 210 39.01 -23.11 -3.84
N SER A 211 39.30 -21.89 -4.32
CA SER A 211 39.96 -21.66 -5.62
C SER A 211 41.49 -21.56 -5.54
N THR A 212 42.08 -21.58 -4.34
CA THR A 212 43.52 -21.34 -4.16
C THR A 212 44.35 -22.63 -4.04
N ASP A 213 43.71 -23.79 -3.88
CA ASP A 213 44.39 -25.08 -3.66
C ASP A 213 44.59 -25.93 -4.93
N SER A 214 44.17 -25.47 -6.12
CA SER A 214 44.31 -26.24 -7.37
C SER A 214 45.57 -25.96 -8.19
N ASP A 215 46.41 -25.00 -7.80
CA ASP A 215 47.63 -24.63 -8.53
C ASP A 215 48.91 -25.22 -7.90
N VAL A 216 48.93 -26.54 -7.68
CA VAL A 216 50.18 -27.27 -7.43
C VAL A 216 50.59 -27.98 -8.74
N PRO A 217 51.55 -27.43 -9.51
CA PRO A 217 52.05 -28.10 -10.70
C PRO A 217 52.76 -29.39 -10.30
N SER A 218 52.27 -30.52 -10.81
CA SER A 218 52.96 -31.80 -10.72
C SER A 218 54.12 -31.80 -11.73
N ARG A 219 55.33 -31.74 -11.17
CA ARG A 219 56.66 -32.08 -11.71
C ARG A 219 56.88 -32.05 -13.23
#